data_AF-A0A2R6Y5G6-F1
#
_entry.id   AF-A0A2R6Y5G6-F1
#
_cell.length_a   1.000
_cell.length_b   1.000
_cell.length_c   1.000
_cell.angle_alpha   90.00
_cell.angle_beta   90.00
_cell.angle_gamma   90.00
#
_symmetry.space_group_name_H-M   'P 1'
#
loop_
_entity.id
_entity.type
_entity.pdbx_description
1 polymer ?
#
loop_
_entity_poly.entity_id
_entity_poly.type
_entity_poly.pdbx_seq_one_letter_code
_entity_poly.pdbx_strand_id
1 'polypeptide(L)'
;MQTLFDALGGSEGIGRIVNTFYGKVKNDPLLSPIFPEDLTETARKQYMFLCQFFGGPPLYSEEFGSPMLRARHIHFPITPSRAERWLKLMSEAFDEEGVDPLTKELAFLRLTKTAHHMTNTPEPEAHEPHSTPSPSTLTNAPSNAVRTFKTLNFLGERSSAGNDRNG
;
A
#
# COMPACT_ATOMS: atom_id res chain seq x y z
N MET A 1 -10.12 32.38 5.50
CA MET A 1 -8.88 31.84 4.92
C MET A 1 -9.29 30.64 4.09
N GLN A 2 -8.98 30.62 2.79
CA GLN A 2 -9.36 29.51 1.92
C GLN A 2 -8.54 28.28 2.29
N THR A 3 -9.19 27.12 2.47
CA THR A 3 -8.49 25.86 2.72
C THR A 3 -7.99 25.26 1.41
N LEU A 4 -7.08 24.29 1.50
CA LEU A 4 -6.64 23.56 0.31
C LEU A 4 -7.79 22.71 -0.27
N PHE A 5 -8.71 22.24 0.59
CA PHE A 5 -9.96 21.62 0.18
C PHE A 5 -10.81 22.54 -0.71
N ASP A 6 -10.99 23.81 -0.30
CA ASP A 6 -11.74 24.78 -1.10
C ASP A 6 -11.06 25.06 -2.45
N ALA A 7 -9.72 25.18 -2.45
CA ALA A 7 -8.94 25.40 -3.67
C ALA A 7 -8.98 24.19 -4.63
N LEU A 8 -9.13 22.98 -4.11
CA LEU A 8 -9.31 21.74 -4.89
C LEU A 8 -10.76 21.55 -5.38
N GLY A 9 -11.64 22.55 -5.23
CA GLY A 9 -13.03 22.48 -5.67
C GLY A 9 -13.97 21.77 -4.69
N GLY A 10 -13.59 21.71 -3.41
CA GLY A 10 -14.38 21.11 -2.34
C GLY A 10 -14.70 19.63 -2.58
N SER A 11 -15.83 19.18 -2.05
CA SER A 11 -16.26 17.77 -2.12
C SER A 11 -16.35 17.27 -3.56
N GLU A 12 -16.92 18.06 -4.47
CA GLU A 12 -17.07 17.64 -5.87
C GLU A 12 -15.72 17.50 -6.57
N GLY A 13 -14.81 18.47 -6.36
CA GLY A 13 -13.47 18.41 -6.94
C GLY A 13 -12.65 17.23 -6.42
N ILE A 14 -12.64 16.99 -5.11
CA ILE A 14 -11.99 15.81 -4.52
C ILE A 14 -12.61 14.52 -5.06
N GLY A 15 -13.93 14.46 -5.21
CA GLY A 15 -14.64 13.31 -5.78
C GLY A 15 -14.16 12.98 -7.19
N ARG A 16 -14.05 13.98 -8.08
CA ARG A 16 -13.54 13.77 -9.44
C ARG A 16 -12.07 13.33 -9.45
N ILE A 17 -11.21 14.01 -8.69
CA ILE A 17 -9.79 13.64 -8.56
C ILE A 17 -9.62 12.19 -8.11
N VAL A 18 -10.37 11.76 -7.09
CA VAL A 18 -10.32 10.38 -6.59
C VAL A 18 -10.81 9.38 -7.62
N ASN A 19 -11.89 9.70 -8.34
CA ASN A 19 -12.40 8.84 -9.41
C ASN A 19 -11.35 8.66 -10.53
N THR A 20 -10.77 9.77 -11.01
CA THR A 20 -9.73 9.79 -12.04
C THR A 20 -8.47 9.05 -11.56
N PHE A 21 -8.06 9.25 -10.32
CA PHE A 21 -6.95 8.55 -9.69
C PHE A 21 -7.16 7.03 -9.65
N TYR A 22 -8.30 6.53 -9.17
CA TYR A 22 -8.55 5.09 -9.11
C TYR A 22 -8.80 4.45 -10.48
N GLY A 23 -9.30 5.21 -11.45
CA GLY A 23 -9.30 4.80 -12.86
C GLY A 23 -7.89 4.50 -13.37
N LYS A 24 -6.89 5.27 -12.95
CA LYS A 24 -5.47 5.02 -13.27
C LYS A 24 -4.90 3.84 -12.47
N VAL A 25 -5.13 3.79 -11.16
CA VAL A 25 -4.64 2.70 -10.27
C VAL A 25 -5.11 1.33 -10.77
N LYS A 26 -6.38 1.21 -11.18
CA LYS A 26 -6.95 -0.04 -11.68
C LYS A 26 -6.16 -0.64 -12.85
N ASN A 27 -5.61 0.22 -13.70
CA ASN A 27 -4.89 -0.15 -14.92
C ASN A 27 -3.36 -0.17 -14.74
N ASP A 28 -2.85 0.17 -13.55
CA ASP A 28 -1.42 0.24 -13.31
C ASP A 28 -0.85 -1.12 -12.86
N PRO A 29 0.13 -1.70 -13.57
CA PRO A 29 0.63 -3.03 -13.26
C PRO A 29 1.41 -3.12 -11.93
N LEU A 30 1.92 -1.99 -11.42
CA LEU A 30 2.69 -1.97 -10.16
C LEU A 30 1.77 -1.82 -8.93
N LEU A 31 0.69 -1.05 -9.07
CA LEU A 31 -0.27 -0.79 -7.99
C LEU A 31 -1.44 -1.76 -7.98
N SER A 32 -2.09 -2.04 -9.12
CA SER A 32 -3.29 -2.88 -9.18
C SER A 32 -3.20 -4.19 -8.37
N PRO A 33 -2.06 -4.94 -8.37
CA PRO A 33 -1.94 -6.19 -7.61
C PRO A 33 -2.03 -6.06 -6.08
N ILE A 34 -1.83 -4.87 -5.50
CA ILE A 34 -1.94 -4.64 -4.05
C ILE A 34 -3.27 -4.03 -3.63
N PHE A 35 -4.17 -3.76 -4.59
CA PHE A 35 -5.52 -3.28 -4.34
C PHE A 35 -6.55 -4.41 -4.53
N PRO A 36 -7.73 -4.32 -3.91
CA PRO A 36 -8.84 -5.23 -4.21
C PRO A 36 -9.35 -5.03 -5.65
N GLU A 37 -9.98 -6.06 -6.20
CA GLU A 37 -10.62 -6.00 -7.53
C GLU A 37 -11.74 -4.94 -7.59
N ASP A 38 -12.57 -4.88 -6.54
CA ASP A 38 -13.54 -3.82 -6.34
C ASP A 38 -12.92 -2.65 -5.56
N LEU A 39 -12.75 -1.52 -6.25
CA LEU A 39 -12.18 -0.31 -5.70
C LEU A 39 -13.22 0.62 -5.05
N THR A 40 -14.51 0.31 -5.08
CA THR A 40 -15.58 1.21 -4.65
C THR A 40 -15.39 1.71 -3.22
N GLU A 41 -15.17 0.80 -2.27
CA GLU A 41 -14.96 1.17 -0.87
C GLU A 41 -13.59 1.83 -0.63
N THR A 42 -12.58 1.41 -1.38
CA THR A 42 -11.23 2.00 -1.31
C THR A 42 -11.23 3.45 -1.78
N ALA A 43 -11.97 3.75 -2.86
CA ALA A 43 -12.18 5.08 -3.39
C ALA A 43 -12.99 5.95 -2.41
N ARG A 44 -14.07 5.42 -1.83
CA ARG A 44 -14.88 6.14 -0.83
C ARG A 44 -14.05 6.56 0.38
N LYS A 45 -13.26 5.64 0.93
CA LYS A 45 -12.35 5.92 2.06
C LYS A 45 -11.31 6.97 1.71
N GLN A 46 -10.71 6.88 0.53
CA GLN A 46 -9.74 7.88 0.06
C GLN A 46 -10.40 9.26 -0.11
N TYR A 47 -11.60 9.33 -0.69
CA TYR A 47 -12.38 10.56 -0.81
C TYR A 47 -12.62 11.21 0.55
N MET A 48 -13.17 10.45 1.50
CA MET A 48 -13.45 10.96 2.85
C MET A 48 -12.18 11.43 3.56
N PHE A 49 -11.09 10.66 3.39
CA PHE A 49 -9.80 11.02 3.95
C PHE A 49 -9.25 12.31 3.33
N LEU A 50 -9.28 12.46 2.00
CA LEU A 50 -8.75 13.65 1.33
C LEU A 50 -9.58 14.90 1.61
N CYS A 51 -10.90 14.79 1.71
CA CYS A 51 -11.76 15.89 2.17
C CYS A 51 -11.28 16.41 3.53
N GLN A 52 -11.12 15.53 4.51
CA GLN A 52 -10.61 15.89 5.84
C GLN A 52 -9.15 16.39 5.80
N PHE A 53 -8.28 15.69 5.07
CA PHE A 53 -6.85 15.92 5.04
C PHE A 53 -6.47 17.30 4.47
N PHE A 54 -7.25 17.80 3.52
CA PHE A 54 -7.04 19.13 2.93
C PHE A 54 -7.77 20.27 3.65
N GLY A 55 -8.44 19.97 4.77
CA GLY A 55 -9.07 20.96 5.65
C GLY A 55 -10.58 21.10 5.47
N GLY A 56 -11.23 20.17 4.76
CA GLY A 56 -12.67 20.05 4.68
C GLY A 56 -13.28 19.29 5.86
N PRO A 57 -14.54 18.84 5.75
CA PRO A 57 -15.26 18.14 6.82
C PRO A 57 -14.56 16.84 7.25
N PRO A 58 -14.63 16.45 8.53
CA PRO A 58 -13.91 15.30 9.09
C PRO A 58 -14.58 13.95 8.78
N LEU A 59 -15.00 13.75 7.53
CA LEU A 59 -15.81 12.61 7.09
C LEU A 59 -15.18 11.27 7.48
N TYR A 60 -13.86 11.13 7.28
CA TYR A 60 -13.17 9.88 7.59
C TYR A 60 -13.16 9.59 9.09
N SER A 61 -12.80 10.56 9.91
CA SER A 61 -12.73 10.38 11.35
C SER A 61 -14.10 10.15 11.99
N GLU A 62 -15.15 10.76 11.45
CA GLU A 62 -16.52 10.56 11.93
C GLU A 62 -16.99 9.11 11.75
N GLU A 63 -16.59 8.44 10.67
CA GLU A 63 -17.02 7.06 10.38
C GLU A 63 -16.04 6.00 10.90
N PHE A 64 -14.73 6.25 10.79
CA PHE A 64 -13.69 5.23 11.04
C PHE A 64 -12.80 5.51 12.25
N GLY A 65 -13.04 6.62 12.94
CA GLY A 65 -12.19 7.11 14.03
C GLY A 65 -10.83 7.61 13.54
N SER A 66 -9.85 7.66 14.44
CA SER A 66 -8.51 8.16 14.12
C SER A 66 -7.94 7.49 12.84
N PRO A 67 -7.35 8.27 11.91
CA PRO A 67 -6.84 7.73 10.66
C PRO A 67 -5.84 6.59 10.85
N MET A 68 -4.93 6.71 11.83
CA MET A 68 -3.88 5.72 12.12
C MET A 68 -3.25 5.13 10.85
N LEU A 69 -2.92 6.00 9.88
CA LEU A 69 -2.67 5.61 8.49
C LEU A 69 -1.64 4.48 8.38
N ARG A 70 -0.48 4.61 9.01
CA ARG A 70 0.58 3.61 8.94
C ARG A 70 0.13 2.23 9.44
N ALA A 71 -0.66 2.19 10.52
CA ALA A 71 -1.19 0.93 11.06
C ALA A 71 -2.14 0.25 10.07
N ARG A 72 -2.95 1.02 9.33
CA ARG A 72 -3.86 0.48 8.30
C ARG A 72 -3.13 0.04 7.03
N HIS A 73 -1.97 0.63 6.74
CA HIS A 73 -1.17 0.33 5.54
C HIS A 73 -0.15 -0.82 5.75
N ILE A 74 0.15 -1.22 6.98
CA ILE A 74 1.19 -2.23 7.30
C ILE A 74 0.91 -3.62 6.71
N HIS A 75 -0.35 -3.91 6.40
CA HIS A 75 -0.78 -5.20 5.83
C HIS A 75 -0.51 -5.33 4.34
N PHE A 76 -0.13 -4.23 3.66
CA PHE A 76 0.13 -4.21 2.24
C PHE A 76 1.60 -3.89 1.99
N PRO A 77 2.27 -4.58 1.05
CA PRO A 77 3.67 -4.32 0.74
C PRO A 77 3.80 -3.01 -0.03
N ILE A 78 4.18 -1.93 0.67
CA ILE A 78 4.41 -0.60 0.08
C ILE A 78 5.91 -0.39 -0.03
N THR A 79 6.41 -0.56 -1.25
CA THR A 79 7.80 -0.30 -1.65
C THR A 79 7.99 1.19 -1.98
N PRO A 80 9.25 1.69 -1.99
CA PRO A 80 9.54 3.03 -2.50
C PRO A 80 8.99 3.24 -3.92
N SER A 81 9.17 2.27 -4.82
CA SER A 81 8.64 2.33 -6.19
C SER A 81 7.10 2.47 -6.24
N ARG A 82 6.37 1.76 -5.38
CA ARG A 82 4.91 1.88 -5.26
C ARG A 82 4.47 3.23 -4.72
N ALA A 83 5.16 3.77 -3.71
CA ALA A 83 4.86 5.09 -3.17
C ALA A 83 5.06 6.19 -4.24
N GLU A 84 6.18 6.14 -4.97
CA GLU A 84 6.45 7.06 -6.09
C GLU A 84 5.42 6.91 -7.22
N ARG A 85 5.04 5.66 -7.55
CA ARG A 85 4.05 5.42 -8.59
C ARG A 85 2.68 5.95 -8.19
N TRP A 86 2.27 5.77 -6.94
CA TRP A 86 1.04 6.34 -6.38
C TRP A 86 1.03 7.86 -6.50
N LEU A 87 2.13 8.52 -6.11
CA LEU A 87 2.27 9.98 -6.23
C LEU A 87 2.19 10.43 -7.68
N LYS A 88 2.88 9.75 -8.60
CA LYS A 88 2.84 10.05 -10.03
C LYS A 88 1.40 9.99 -10.58
N LEU A 89 0.64 8.94 -10.27
CA LEU A 89 -0.75 8.82 -10.72
C LEU A 89 -1.66 9.88 -10.11
N MET A 90 -1.43 10.29 -8.86
CA MET A 90 -2.18 11.38 -8.24
C MET A 90 -1.86 12.73 -8.89
N SER A 91 -0.59 12.98 -9.22
CA SER A 91 -0.16 14.18 -9.95
C SER A 91 -0.81 14.25 -11.33
N GLU A 92 -0.87 13.14 -12.06
CA GLU A 92 -1.57 13.02 -13.34
C GLU A 92 -3.09 13.24 -13.19
N ALA A 93 -3.70 12.78 -12.10
CA ALA A 93 -5.11 13.02 -11.82
C ALA A 93 -5.40 14.51 -11.55
N PHE A 94 -4.51 15.21 -10.85
CA PHE A 94 -4.62 16.67 -10.69
C PHE A 94 -4.53 17.41 -12.04
N ASP A 95 -3.63 16.99 -12.92
CA ASP A 95 -3.50 17.59 -14.26
C ASP A 95 -4.77 17.39 -15.10
N GLU A 96 -5.32 16.16 -15.10
CA GLU A 96 -6.52 15.83 -15.88
C GLU A 96 -7.77 16.56 -15.36
N GLU A 97 -7.88 16.77 -14.06
CA GLU A 97 -8.97 17.54 -13.45
C GLU A 97 -8.77 19.06 -13.51
N GLY A 98 -7.68 19.53 -14.13
CA GLY A 98 -7.42 20.95 -14.34
C GLY A 98 -7.13 21.71 -13.04
N VAL A 99 -6.54 21.05 -12.03
CA VAL A 99 -6.11 21.72 -10.80
C VAL A 99 -5.01 22.71 -11.14
N ASP A 100 -5.11 23.94 -10.65
CA ASP A 100 -4.12 24.97 -10.95
C ASP A 100 -2.73 24.59 -10.40
N PRO A 101 -1.64 25.05 -11.04
CA PRO A 101 -0.29 24.61 -10.69
C PRO A 101 0.11 24.83 -9.22
N LEU A 102 -0.33 25.95 -8.62
CA LEU A 102 0.03 26.28 -7.24
C LEU A 102 -0.72 25.38 -6.25
N THR A 103 -2.03 25.21 -6.44
CA THR A 103 -2.85 24.29 -5.63
C THR A 103 -2.33 22.86 -5.75
N LYS A 104 -2.00 22.43 -6.98
CA LYS A 104 -1.39 21.12 -7.24
C LYS A 104 -0.09 20.95 -6.47
N GLU A 105 0.82 21.91 -6.53
CA GLU A 105 2.11 21.85 -5.82
C GLU A 105 1.93 21.71 -4.31
N LEU A 106 1.04 22.51 -3.72
CA LEU A 106 0.76 22.48 -2.28
C LEU A 106 0.14 21.14 -1.84
N ALA A 107 -0.81 20.62 -2.61
CA ALA A 107 -1.43 19.32 -2.34
C ALA A 107 -0.43 18.17 -2.50
N PHE A 108 0.34 18.20 -3.58
CA PHE A 108 1.35 17.20 -3.88
C PHE A 108 2.45 17.15 -2.81
N LEU A 109 2.91 18.30 -2.32
CA LEU A 109 3.90 18.36 -1.23
C LEU A 109 3.39 17.69 0.06
N ARG A 110 2.12 17.93 0.43
CA ARG A 110 1.52 17.29 1.62
C ARG A 110 1.40 15.77 1.43
N LEU A 111 0.91 15.35 0.27
CA LEU A 111 0.76 13.94 -0.05
C LEU A 111 2.10 13.20 -0.12
N THR A 112 3.14 13.84 -0.66
CA THR A 112 4.49 13.25 -0.77
C THR A 112 5.02 12.85 0.62
N LYS A 113 4.93 13.75 1.59
CA LYS A 113 5.35 13.47 2.98
C LYS A 113 4.57 12.29 3.57
N THR A 114 3.26 12.23 3.33
CA THR A 114 2.40 11.15 3.84
C THR A 114 2.72 9.82 3.14
N ALA A 115 2.84 9.81 1.82
CA ALA A 115 3.08 8.60 1.02
C ALA A 115 4.42 7.96 1.40
N HIS A 116 5.50 8.75 1.50
CA HIS A 116 6.80 8.25 1.94
C HIS A 116 6.77 7.67 3.36
N HIS A 117 5.95 8.24 4.25
CA HIS A 117 5.75 7.70 5.59
C HIS A 117 4.99 6.37 5.62
N MET A 118 4.25 6.02 4.55
CA MET A 118 3.54 4.73 4.44
C MET A 118 4.43 3.59 3.96
N THR A 119 5.58 3.87 3.34
CA THR A 119 6.54 2.85 2.90
C THR A 119 6.92 1.93 4.06
N ASN A 120 6.86 0.62 3.81
CA ASN A 120 7.00 -0.42 4.83
C ASN A 120 7.73 -1.68 4.34
N THR A 121 8.06 -1.76 3.05
CA THR A 121 8.72 -2.92 2.42
C THR A 121 9.91 -2.41 1.59
N PRO A 122 11.09 -3.08 1.61
CA PRO A 122 12.17 -2.73 0.70
C PRO A 122 11.80 -3.03 -0.76
N GLU A 123 12.55 -2.48 -1.72
CA GLU A 123 12.39 -2.87 -3.12
C GLU A 123 12.71 -4.37 -3.26
N PRO A 124 12.00 -5.13 -4.12
CA PRO A 124 12.41 -6.48 -4.44
C PRO A 124 13.83 -6.41 -5.02
N GLU A 125 14.77 -7.16 -4.47
CA GLU A 125 16.08 -7.27 -5.11
C GLU A 125 15.85 -7.78 -6.53
N ALA A 126 16.33 -7.02 -7.51
CA ALA A 126 16.44 -7.54 -8.86
C ALA A 126 17.28 -8.80 -8.73
N HIS A 127 16.65 -9.96 -8.91
CA HIS A 127 17.38 -11.20 -8.96
C HIS A 127 18.20 -11.13 -10.24
N GLU A 128 19.41 -10.57 -10.14
CA GLU A 128 20.48 -10.80 -11.12
C GLU A 128 20.44 -12.32 -11.37
N PRO A 129 20.35 -12.77 -12.64
CA PRO A 129 20.42 -14.19 -12.92
C PRO A 129 21.73 -14.65 -12.29
N HIS A 130 21.58 -15.45 -11.23
CA HIS A 130 22.68 -15.94 -10.42
C HIS A 130 23.77 -16.36 -11.39
N SER A 131 24.89 -15.63 -11.42
CA SER A 131 26.05 -16.05 -12.21
C SER A 131 26.30 -17.49 -11.78
N THR A 132 26.06 -18.43 -12.70
CA THR A 132 26.38 -19.82 -12.46
C THR A 132 27.83 -19.85 -12.01
N PRO A 133 28.18 -20.42 -10.84
CA PRO A 133 29.59 -20.61 -10.55
C PRO A 133 30.16 -21.48 -11.68
N SER A 134 31.13 -20.93 -12.40
CA SER A 134 31.86 -21.64 -13.44
C SER A 134 32.43 -22.93 -12.82
N PRO A 135 32.29 -24.11 -13.45
CA PRO A 135 32.78 -25.36 -12.88
C PRO A 135 34.29 -25.43 -13.09
N SER A 136 35.04 -24.72 -12.26
CA SER A 136 36.50 -24.79 -12.24
C SER A 136 36.94 -24.45 -10.83
N THR A 137 36.79 -25.42 -9.92
CA THR A 137 37.80 -25.89 -8.95
C THR A 137 37.09 -26.77 -7.92
N LEU A 138 36.93 -28.06 -8.18
CA LEU A 138 36.80 -29.06 -7.12
C LEU A 138 37.54 -30.33 -7.55
N THR A 139 38.75 -30.45 -7.02
CA THR A 139 39.52 -31.68 -6.98
C THR A 139 38.94 -32.61 -5.91
N ASN A 140 38.73 -33.87 -6.28
CA ASN A 140 38.53 -35.10 -5.51
C ASN A 140 38.21 -35.02 -4.00
N ALA A 141 37.02 -35.53 -3.63
CA ALA A 141 36.80 -36.39 -2.44
C ALA A 141 35.51 -37.22 -2.61
N PRO A 142 35.43 -38.45 -2.05
CA PRO A 142 34.51 -39.48 -2.51
C PRO A 142 33.10 -39.48 -1.88
N SER A 143 32.18 -39.98 -2.70
CA SER A 143 30.83 -40.51 -2.46
C SER A 143 30.43 -40.85 -1.02
N ASN A 144 29.38 -40.18 -0.51
CA ASN A 144 28.18 -40.81 0.07
C ASN A 144 27.18 -39.75 0.56
N ALA A 145 25.98 -39.74 -0.02
CA ALA A 145 24.68 -39.58 0.65
C ALA A 145 23.62 -39.04 -0.33
N VAL A 146 22.96 -39.97 -1.02
CA VAL A 146 21.60 -39.78 -1.56
C VAL A 146 20.62 -39.87 -0.38
N ARG A 147 19.68 -38.91 -0.26
CA ARG A 147 18.37 -38.91 0.48
C ARG A 147 18.16 -37.56 1.19
N THR A 148 16.99 -36.91 1.28
CA THR A 148 15.59 -37.24 0.98
C THR A 148 14.81 -35.91 0.99
N PHE A 149 13.96 -35.68 -0.02
CA PHE A 149 12.79 -34.80 0.10
C PHE A 149 11.74 -35.52 0.95
N LYS A 150 11.12 -34.84 1.94
CA LYS A 150 9.70 -34.97 2.42
C LYS A 150 9.57 -34.79 3.95
N THR A 151 8.80 -33.73 4.30
CA THR A 151 7.79 -33.57 5.38
C THR A 151 8.08 -34.04 6.81
N LEU A 152 7.80 -33.16 7.79
CA LEU A 152 7.01 -33.36 9.04
C LEU A 152 7.49 -32.37 10.13
N ASN A 153 6.63 -31.42 10.53
CA ASN A 153 5.79 -31.39 11.74
C ASN A 153 6.47 -30.80 12.97
N PHE A 154 5.83 -29.82 13.60
CA PHE A 154 5.49 -29.95 15.01
C PHE A 154 4.22 -29.19 15.38
N LEU A 155 3.12 -29.96 15.50
CA LEU A 155 2.01 -29.69 16.39
C LEU A 155 2.52 -29.81 17.83
N GLY A 156 2.30 -28.77 18.65
CA GLY A 156 2.33 -28.90 20.11
C GLY A 156 0.92 -29.20 20.61
N GLU A 157 0.60 -30.48 20.82
CA GLU A 157 -0.61 -30.92 21.49
C GLU A 157 -0.53 -30.77 23.02
N ARG A 158 -1.67 -30.33 23.57
CA ARG A 158 -2.38 -30.84 24.77
C ARG A 158 -1.66 -30.92 26.12
N SER A 159 -2.28 -30.27 27.11
CA SER A 159 -2.98 -30.93 28.25
C SER A 159 -3.50 -29.85 29.21
N SER A 160 -4.55 -29.99 29.99
CA SER A 160 -5.73 -30.88 30.06
C SER A 160 -6.54 -30.37 31.28
N ALA A 161 -7.83 -30.72 31.34
CA ALA A 161 -8.75 -30.62 32.48
C ALA A 161 -9.15 -29.18 32.91
N GLY A 162 -10.42 -28.79 33.00
CA GLY A 162 -11.63 -29.54 33.25
C GLY A 162 -12.19 -29.11 34.60
N ASN A 163 -13.30 -28.36 34.62
CA ASN A 163 -14.32 -28.47 35.67
C ASN A 163 -15.61 -27.75 35.25
N ASP A 164 -16.59 -28.57 34.86
CA ASP A 164 -18.01 -28.49 35.13
C ASP A 164 -18.51 -27.50 36.22
N ARG A 165 -19.68 -26.92 35.89
CA ARG A 165 -20.90 -26.72 36.71
C ARG A 165 -21.18 -25.39 37.45
N ASN A 166 -22.38 -24.92 37.10
CA ASN A 166 -23.47 -24.35 37.91
C ASN A 166 -23.47 -22.86 38.29
N GLY A 167 -24.59 -22.21 37.99
CA GLY A 167 -25.01 -20.93 38.57
C GLY A 167 -25.73 -20.05 37.57
#